data_AF-A0A1W1E5W6-F1
#
_entry.id   AF-A0A1W1E5W6-F1
#
_cell.length_a   1.000
_cell.length_b   1.000
_cell.length_c   1.000
_cell.angle_alpha   90.00
_cell.angle_beta   90.00
_cell.angle_gamma   90.00
#
_symmetry.space_group_name_H-M   'P 1'
#
loop_
_entity.id
_entity.type
_entity.pdbx_description
1 polymer ?
#
loop_
_entity_poly.entity_id
_entity_poly.type
_entity_poly.pdbx_seq_one_letter_code
_entity_poly.pdbx_strand_id
1 'polypeptide(L)'
;MDDLIVGAYGADSQKGKSYVVFGKTDTQSINLGALGDDSKYGIDLLGDENVNKNDTLTGTTADEIFVAGVGSDILTGNGGMDVFNAGMGDDTIIINASNITALEETGDGNRARVDGGGNTSTGVDTLKLDGSGLVLDLTKISNNRIQDIEKIDITGSGNNTLKLDLNDLLDASSSTNILKVVGDAGDSVIAAGFTKTGTNGSYDVYTHSDANTDAGAALWLDGAVLV
;
A
#
# COMPACT_ATOMS: atom_id res chain seq x y z
N MET A 1 29.78 -5.64 21.54
CA MET A 1 30.14 -6.67 20.55
C MET A 1 30.16 -5.94 19.22
N ASP A 2 31.11 -6.28 18.36
CA ASP A 2 31.25 -5.59 17.08
C ASP A 2 30.48 -6.36 16.00
N ASP A 3 29.94 -5.62 15.04
CA ASP A 3 29.34 -6.20 13.84
C ASP A 3 30.43 -6.54 12.81
N LEU A 4 30.12 -7.50 11.93
CA LEU A 4 31.06 -7.94 10.89
C LEU A 4 30.38 -7.92 9.52
N ILE A 5 31.07 -7.36 8.52
CA ILE A 5 30.70 -7.49 7.11
C ILE A 5 31.58 -8.58 6.49
N VAL A 6 30.95 -9.61 5.93
CA VAL A 6 31.63 -10.75 5.30
C VAL A 6 31.35 -10.76 3.80
N GLY A 7 32.41 -10.67 3.00
CA GLY A 7 32.34 -10.79 1.55
C GLY A 7 32.55 -12.24 1.09
N ALA A 8 31.65 -12.74 0.24
CA ALA A 8 31.75 -14.03 -0.44
C ALA A 8 31.97 -13.80 -1.94
N TYR A 9 33.19 -13.37 -2.31
CA TYR A 9 33.51 -12.92 -3.68
C TYR A 9 33.31 -13.98 -4.78
N GLY A 10 33.39 -15.27 -4.43
CA GLY A 10 33.18 -16.38 -5.37
C GLY A 10 31.72 -16.81 -5.58
N ALA A 11 30.77 -16.28 -4.82
CA ALA A 11 29.37 -16.70 -4.86
C ALA A 11 28.66 -16.33 -6.18
N ASP A 12 27.64 -17.10 -6.54
CA ASP A 12 26.85 -16.98 -7.79
C ASP A 12 27.73 -16.70 -9.03
N SER A 13 28.63 -17.64 -9.34
CA SER A 13 29.53 -17.54 -10.49
C SER A 13 30.33 -16.22 -10.53
N GLN A 14 30.93 -15.84 -9.38
CA GLN A 14 31.72 -14.62 -9.21
C GLN A 14 30.94 -13.29 -9.28
N LYS A 15 29.60 -13.31 -9.21
CA LYS A 15 28.82 -12.08 -8.99
C LYS A 15 28.98 -11.53 -7.57
N GLY A 16 29.37 -12.40 -6.64
CA GLY A 16 29.62 -12.05 -5.25
C GLY A 16 28.35 -11.94 -4.41
N LYS A 17 28.50 -12.12 -3.11
CA LYS A 17 27.48 -11.81 -2.08
C LYS A 17 28.17 -11.14 -0.90
N SER A 18 27.42 -10.29 -0.19
CA SER A 18 27.85 -9.68 1.06
C SER A 18 26.86 -10.04 2.16
N TYR A 19 27.36 -10.30 3.35
CA TYR A 19 26.57 -10.60 4.53
C TYR A 19 26.94 -9.62 5.62
N VAL A 20 25.93 -9.11 6.33
CA VAL A 20 26.11 -8.35 7.58
C VAL A 20 25.79 -9.30 8.72
N VAL A 21 26.72 -9.47 9.63
CA VAL A 21 26.58 -10.29 10.84
C VAL A 21 26.51 -9.34 12.02
N PHE A 22 25.32 -9.23 12.60
CA PHE A 22 25.09 -8.39 13.77
C PHE A 22 25.58 -9.09 15.04
N GLY A 23 26.55 -8.50 15.72
CA GLY A 23 27.15 -9.03 16.93
C GLY A 23 26.24 -8.77 18.14
N LYS A 24 25.63 -9.82 18.69
CA LYS A 24 24.73 -9.75 19.85
C LYS A 24 25.22 -10.54 21.06
N THR A 25 24.80 -10.14 22.26
CA THR A 25 25.13 -10.83 23.52
C THR A 25 24.02 -11.76 24.00
N ASP A 26 22.81 -11.62 23.45
CA ASP A 26 21.64 -12.46 23.75
C ASP A 26 21.35 -13.44 22.58
N THR A 27 20.29 -14.24 22.72
CA THR A 27 19.88 -15.26 21.74
C THR A 27 18.57 -14.94 21.00
N GLN A 28 18.03 -13.74 21.16
CA GLN A 28 16.81 -13.33 20.46
C GLN A 28 17.08 -13.19 18.95
N SER A 29 16.03 -13.08 18.14
CA SER A 29 16.18 -12.64 16.75
C SER A 29 16.83 -11.26 16.70
N ILE A 30 17.47 -10.93 15.56
CA ILE A 30 17.88 -9.55 15.30
C ILE A 30 16.64 -8.79 14.85
N ASN A 31 16.21 -7.81 15.64
CA ASN A 31 15.16 -6.87 15.25
C ASN A 31 15.82 -5.66 14.57
N LEU A 32 15.64 -5.53 13.26
CA LEU A 32 16.21 -4.44 12.47
C LEU A 32 15.53 -3.08 12.72
N GLY A 33 14.31 -3.08 13.29
CA GLY A 33 13.65 -1.86 13.75
C GLY A 33 14.26 -1.27 15.02
N ALA A 34 15.00 -2.07 15.78
CA ALA A 34 15.66 -1.63 17.01
C ALA A 34 17.10 -1.13 16.80
N LEU A 35 17.53 -0.85 15.56
CA LEU A 35 18.90 -0.41 15.22
C LEU A 35 19.25 1.03 15.64
N GLY A 36 18.46 1.63 16.55
CA GLY A 36 18.80 2.84 17.30
C GLY A 36 17.85 4.01 17.06
N ASP A 37 17.60 4.78 18.11
CA ASP A 37 16.61 5.87 18.21
C ASP A 37 16.85 7.06 17.24
N ASP A 38 17.96 7.07 16.50
CA ASP A 38 18.39 8.19 15.64
C ASP A 38 18.51 7.79 14.15
N SER A 39 18.08 6.58 13.80
CA SER A 39 18.05 6.15 12.41
C SER A 39 16.88 6.82 11.70
N LYS A 40 17.16 7.87 10.93
CA LYS A 40 16.21 8.53 9.98
C LYS A 40 15.47 7.56 9.05
N TYR A 41 15.94 6.31 8.95
CA TYR A 41 15.44 5.24 8.09
C TYR A 41 15.27 3.91 8.85
N GLY A 42 15.02 3.97 10.16
CA GLY A 42 14.65 2.78 10.94
C GLY A 42 13.31 2.22 10.46
N ILE A 43 13.12 0.91 10.59
CA ILE A 43 11.79 0.30 10.43
C ILE A 43 11.08 0.50 11.77
N ASP A 44 10.08 1.37 11.82
CA ASP A 44 9.36 1.67 13.06
C ASP A 44 8.42 0.52 13.45
N LEU A 45 7.76 -0.08 12.46
CA LEU A 45 6.86 -1.22 12.63
C LEU A 45 7.27 -2.37 11.71
N LEU A 46 7.84 -3.42 12.30
CA LEU A 46 8.21 -4.65 11.61
C LEU A 46 7.28 -5.78 12.06
N GLY A 47 6.64 -6.45 11.09
CA GLY A 47 5.91 -7.69 11.32
C GLY A 47 6.85 -8.88 11.51
N ASP A 48 6.29 -10.02 11.94
CA ASP A 48 6.94 -11.33 12.17
C ASP A 48 7.38 -11.78 13.59
N GLU A 49 6.89 -11.16 14.68
CA GLU A 49 7.17 -11.70 16.03
C GLU A 49 6.50 -13.06 16.36
N ASN A 50 5.57 -13.57 15.53
CA ASN A 50 4.77 -14.77 15.85
C ASN A 50 4.66 -15.84 14.74
N VAL A 51 4.28 -17.06 15.15
CA VAL A 51 4.11 -18.25 14.28
C VAL A 51 2.93 -18.10 13.31
N ASN A 52 1.98 -17.19 13.58
CA ASN A 52 0.96 -16.77 12.64
C ASN A 52 1.49 -15.58 11.84
N LYS A 53 1.47 -15.75 10.52
CA LYS A 53 1.98 -14.79 9.54
C LYS A 53 1.22 -13.47 9.50
N ASN A 54 0.03 -13.39 10.10
CA ASN A 54 -0.83 -12.21 9.99
C ASN A 54 -0.58 -11.27 11.16
N ASP A 55 -0.18 -10.04 10.84
CA ASP A 55 0.19 -8.99 11.78
C ASP A 55 -0.84 -7.85 11.82
N THR A 56 -0.85 -7.13 12.94
CA THR A 56 -1.60 -5.87 13.08
C THR A 56 -0.64 -4.81 13.59
N LEU A 57 -0.26 -3.91 12.70
CA LEU A 57 0.70 -2.84 12.93
C LEU A 57 -0.06 -1.51 13.01
N THR A 58 0.08 -0.79 14.12
CA THR A 58 -0.61 0.48 14.35
C THR A 58 0.40 1.56 14.70
N GLY A 59 0.60 2.51 13.78
CA GLY A 59 1.47 3.67 13.96
C GLY A 59 0.81 4.79 14.76
N THR A 60 1.47 5.94 14.77
CA THR A 60 1.06 7.12 15.52
C THR A 60 0.77 8.29 14.59
N THR A 61 0.92 9.53 15.05
CA THR A 61 0.81 10.71 14.18
C THR A 61 2.18 11.16 13.65
N ALA A 62 3.24 10.39 13.89
CA ALA A 62 4.59 10.70 13.44
C ALA A 62 4.77 10.25 11.97
N ASP A 63 6.02 10.23 11.49
CA ASP A 63 6.34 9.61 10.21
C ASP A 63 6.95 8.24 10.47
N GLU A 64 6.27 7.16 10.07
CA GLU A 64 6.72 5.80 10.34
C GLU A 64 7.03 5.00 9.06
N ILE A 65 7.85 3.97 9.21
CA ILE A 65 8.08 2.95 8.19
C ILE A 65 7.52 1.62 8.67
N PHE A 66 6.55 1.09 7.92
CA PHE A 66 5.93 -0.21 8.14
C PHE A 66 6.48 -1.24 7.15
N VAL A 67 6.81 -2.43 7.68
CA VAL A 67 7.18 -3.61 6.89
C VAL A 67 6.48 -4.81 7.53
N ALA A 68 5.37 -5.28 6.94
CA ALA A 68 4.56 -6.35 7.57
C ALA A 68 5.06 -7.76 7.23
N GLY A 69 5.39 -8.02 5.96
CA GLY A 69 6.12 -9.24 5.57
C GLY A 69 5.26 -10.21 4.79
N VAL A 70 5.06 -11.43 5.31
CA VAL A 70 4.21 -12.44 4.67
C VAL A 70 3.00 -12.65 5.55
N GLY A 71 1.79 -12.72 5.00
CA GLY A 71 0.58 -12.78 5.81
C GLY A 71 -0.56 -11.98 5.22
N SER A 72 -1.72 -12.03 5.85
CA SER A 72 -2.78 -11.04 5.59
C SER A 72 -2.76 -10.03 6.73
N ASP A 73 -2.11 -8.90 6.48
CA ASP A 73 -1.71 -7.94 7.50
C ASP A 73 -2.63 -6.73 7.55
N ILE A 74 -2.72 -6.10 8.71
CA ILE A 74 -3.46 -4.83 8.89
C ILE A 74 -2.46 -3.76 9.34
N LEU A 75 -2.26 -2.74 8.51
CA LEU A 75 -1.35 -1.63 8.77
C LEU A 75 -2.17 -0.34 8.93
N THR A 76 -2.11 0.31 10.09
CA THR A 76 -2.85 1.55 10.36
C THR A 76 -1.88 2.70 10.60
N GLY A 77 -1.95 3.73 9.75
CA GLY A 77 -1.05 4.89 9.82
C GLY A 77 -1.27 5.77 11.03
N ASN A 78 -2.50 6.25 11.24
CA ASN A 78 -2.90 7.28 12.22
C ASN A 78 -2.34 8.70 11.96
N GLY A 79 -1.42 8.91 11.03
CA GLY A 79 -1.08 10.24 10.51
C GLY A 79 0.35 10.33 9.96
N GLY A 80 0.80 11.55 9.64
CA GLY A 80 2.15 11.82 9.13
C GLY A 80 2.52 11.17 7.79
N MET A 81 3.82 11.26 7.44
CA MET A 81 4.41 10.77 6.18
C MET A 81 4.86 9.31 6.31
N ASP A 82 3.88 8.42 6.34
CA ASP A 82 4.11 6.99 6.48
C ASP A 82 4.55 6.30 5.19
N VAL A 83 5.42 5.30 5.34
CA VAL A 83 5.79 4.34 4.29
C VAL A 83 5.19 2.98 4.66
N PHE A 84 4.22 2.50 3.89
CA PHE A 84 3.67 1.16 4.05
C PHE A 84 4.25 0.20 3.02
N ASN A 85 4.89 -0.87 3.49
CA ASN A 85 5.22 -2.05 2.69
C ASN A 85 4.51 -3.25 3.34
N ALA A 86 3.38 -3.67 2.80
CA ALA A 86 2.59 -4.73 3.41
C ALA A 86 3.19 -6.11 3.12
N GLY A 87 3.50 -6.41 1.86
CA GLY A 87 4.38 -7.52 1.50
C GLY A 87 3.66 -8.59 0.71
N MET A 88 3.59 -9.84 1.19
CA MET A 88 2.90 -10.92 0.49
C MET A 88 1.64 -11.34 1.24
N GLY A 89 0.48 -11.17 0.62
CA GLY A 89 -0.76 -11.82 1.02
C GLY A 89 -1.96 -10.95 0.67
N ASP A 90 -2.92 -10.87 1.60
CA ASP A 90 -4.12 -10.04 1.42
C ASP A 90 -4.09 -8.97 2.50
N ASP A 91 -3.52 -7.81 2.17
CA ASP A 91 -3.22 -6.81 3.18
C ASP A 91 -4.28 -5.70 3.23
N THR A 92 -4.40 -5.04 4.38
CA THR A 92 -5.26 -3.88 4.58
C THR A 92 -4.45 -2.73 5.15
N ILE A 93 -4.25 -1.70 4.35
CA ILE A 93 -3.55 -0.46 4.72
C ILE A 93 -4.61 0.61 4.99
N ILE A 94 -4.62 1.16 6.20
CA ILE A 94 -5.63 2.11 6.68
C ILE A 94 -4.98 3.49 6.84
N ILE A 95 -5.50 4.46 6.09
CA ILE A 95 -5.00 5.85 6.05
C ILE A 95 -6.09 6.85 6.42
N ASN A 96 -5.70 7.94 7.08
CA ASN A 96 -6.62 9.03 7.43
C ASN A 96 -6.29 10.34 6.66
N ALA A 97 -6.97 11.43 7.00
CA ALA A 97 -6.77 12.75 6.37
C ALA A 97 -5.30 13.23 6.38
N SER A 98 -4.56 12.97 7.46
CA SER A 98 -3.16 13.38 7.58
C SER A 98 -2.27 12.58 6.65
N ASN A 99 -2.49 11.25 6.55
CA ASN A 99 -1.75 10.41 5.61
C ASN A 99 -2.05 10.81 4.16
N ILE A 100 -3.32 11.12 3.82
CA ILE A 100 -3.68 11.62 2.48
C ILE A 100 -2.94 12.93 2.17
N THR A 101 -2.89 13.86 3.13
CA THR A 101 -2.16 15.13 2.96
C THR A 101 -0.69 14.88 2.66
N ALA A 102 -0.04 14.03 3.46
CA ALA A 102 1.33 13.59 3.21
C ALA A 102 1.49 12.92 1.84
N LEU A 103 0.48 12.15 1.41
CA LEU A 103 0.47 11.54 0.10
C LEU A 103 0.25 12.57 -1.04
N GLU A 104 -0.36 13.72 -0.82
CA GLU A 104 -0.49 14.76 -1.87
C GLU A 104 0.71 15.71 -1.91
N GLU A 105 1.55 15.73 -0.86
CA GLU A 105 2.71 16.61 -0.79
C GLU A 105 3.74 16.27 -1.89
N THR A 106 4.33 17.31 -2.47
CA THR A 106 5.39 17.19 -3.49
C THR A 106 6.62 17.95 -3.02
N GLY A 107 7.81 17.45 -3.38
CA GLY A 107 9.08 18.07 -3.03
C GLY A 107 10.08 17.11 -2.40
N ASP A 108 11.31 17.59 -2.25
CA ASP A 108 12.41 16.80 -1.71
C ASP A 108 12.13 16.38 -0.26
N GLY A 109 12.30 15.09 0.02
CA GLY A 109 12.18 14.54 1.37
C GLY A 109 10.81 13.97 1.73
N ASN A 110 9.77 14.15 0.90
CA ASN A 110 8.53 13.40 1.05
C ASN A 110 8.79 11.91 0.76
N ARG A 111 8.36 11.05 1.67
CA ARG A 111 8.50 9.59 1.57
C ARG A 111 7.17 8.86 1.55
N ALA A 112 6.05 9.56 1.75
CA ALA A 112 4.75 8.93 1.94
C ALA A 112 4.44 7.95 0.81
N ARG A 113 4.22 6.68 1.14
CA ARG A 113 4.06 5.61 0.16
C ARG A 113 3.14 4.52 0.69
N VAL A 114 2.35 3.95 -0.21
CA VAL A 114 1.53 2.77 0.00
C VAL A 114 1.96 1.72 -1.01
N ASP A 115 2.38 0.57 -0.52
CA ASP A 115 2.77 -0.59 -1.32
C ASP A 115 2.13 -1.83 -0.69
N GLY A 116 1.13 -2.40 -1.36
CA GLY A 116 0.51 -3.66 -0.94
C GLY A 116 1.45 -4.85 -1.13
N GLY A 117 2.32 -4.78 -2.13
CA GLY A 117 3.36 -5.75 -2.41
C GLY A 117 2.94 -6.91 -3.32
N GLY A 118 3.66 -8.02 -3.20
CA GLY A 118 3.60 -9.12 -4.17
C GLY A 118 2.43 -10.05 -3.92
N ASN A 119 1.36 -9.91 -4.69
CA ASN A 119 0.28 -10.88 -4.65
C ASN A 119 0.69 -12.24 -5.24
N THR A 120 0.17 -13.31 -4.64
CA THR A 120 -0.07 -14.55 -5.39
C THR A 120 -1.26 -14.29 -6.32
N SER A 121 -1.51 -15.13 -7.33
CA SER A 121 -2.52 -14.90 -8.39
C SER A 121 -3.98 -14.70 -7.93
N THR A 122 -4.24 -14.66 -6.62
CA THR A 122 -5.54 -14.46 -5.97
C THR A 122 -5.51 -13.40 -4.87
N GLY A 123 -4.36 -12.79 -4.59
CA GLY A 123 -4.20 -11.85 -3.48
C GLY A 123 -4.93 -10.53 -3.75
N VAL A 124 -5.48 -9.91 -2.72
CA VAL A 124 -6.16 -8.60 -2.83
C VAL A 124 -5.70 -7.66 -1.71
N ASP A 125 -4.91 -6.68 -2.10
CA ASP A 125 -4.47 -5.63 -1.19
C ASP A 125 -5.46 -4.46 -1.18
N THR A 126 -5.80 -4.02 0.03
CA THR A 126 -6.84 -3.02 0.27
C THR A 126 -6.26 -1.75 0.87
N LEU A 127 -6.42 -0.63 0.17
CA LEU A 127 -6.22 0.71 0.74
C LEU A 127 -7.56 1.24 1.27
N LYS A 128 -7.65 1.43 2.59
CA LYS A 128 -8.87 1.85 3.27
C LYS A 128 -8.76 3.25 3.86
N LEU A 129 -9.81 4.05 3.67
CA LEU A 129 -9.95 5.36 4.29
C LEU A 129 -10.58 5.26 5.69
N ASP A 130 -9.95 5.92 6.66
CA ASP A 130 -10.48 6.10 8.02
C ASP A 130 -10.78 7.59 8.29
N GLY A 131 -12.05 7.94 8.17
CA GLY A 131 -12.53 9.31 8.40
C GLY A 131 -13.83 9.61 7.65
N SER A 132 -14.20 10.88 7.64
CA SER A 132 -15.39 11.40 6.96
C SER A 132 -15.01 12.64 6.17
N GLY A 133 -15.62 12.83 5.00
CA GLY A 133 -15.32 13.97 4.13
C GLY A 133 -13.93 13.91 3.50
N LEU A 134 -13.31 12.73 3.47
CA LEU A 134 -11.97 12.54 2.91
C LEU A 134 -12.04 12.58 1.39
N VAL A 135 -11.01 13.17 0.78
CA VAL A 135 -10.83 13.15 -0.68
C VAL A 135 -9.46 12.54 -0.95
N LEU A 136 -9.43 11.32 -1.49
CA LEU A 136 -8.22 10.71 -2.02
C LEU A 136 -8.15 11.03 -3.52
N ASP A 137 -7.35 12.04 -3.88
CA ASP A 137 -7.17 12.47 -5.27
C ASP A 137 -5.86 11.89 -5.84
N LEU A 138 -5.95 10.70 -6.45
CA LEU A 138 -4.80 10.01 -7.03
C LEU A 138 -4.11 10.86 -8.10
N THR A 139 -4.85 11.72 -8.80
CA THR A 139 -4.28 12.62 -9.85
C THR A 139 -3.30 13.66 -9.32
N LYS A 140 -3.20 13.84 -8.00
CA LYS A 140 -2.20 14.70 -7.35
C LYS A 140 -1.03 13.92 -6.77
N ILE A 141 -1.16 12.61 -6.67
CA ILE A 141 -0.17 11.70 -6.09
C ILE A 141 0.71 11.21 -7.23
N SER A 142 2.02 11.25 -7.07
CA SER A 142 2.91 10.65 -8.08
C SER A 142 2.64 9.15 -8.19
N ASN A 143 2.48 8.65 -9.41
CA ASN A 143 1.95 7.31 -9.68
C ASN A 143 2.77 6.15 -9.07
N ASN A 144 4.01 6.38 -8.65
CA ASN A 144 4.83 5.38 -7.97
C ASN A 144 4.65 5.32 -6.45
N ARG A 145 3.76 6.16 -5.88
CA ARG A 145 3.58 6.29 -4.43
C ARG A 145 2.41 5.47 -3.89
N ILE A 146 1.52 4.99 -4.75
CA ILE A 146 0.49 4.00 -4.40
C ILE A 146 0.61 2.89 -5.43
N GLN A 147 1.00 1.70 -4.98
CA GLN A 147 1.31 0.57 -5.84
C GLN A 147 0.76 -0.72 -5.23
N ASP A 148 0.52 -1.70 -6.10
CA ASP A 148 0.08 -3.04 -5.71
C ASP A 148 -1.17 -3.00 -4.82
N ILE A 149 -2.18 -2.25 -5.25
CA ILE A 149 -3.50 -2.14 -4.61
C ILE A 149 -4.58 -2.57 -5.60
N GLU A 150 -5.30 -3.64 -5.28
CA GLU A 150 -6.44 -4.13 -6.06
C GLU A 150 -7.78 -3.58 -5.57
N LYS A 151 -7.84 -3.09 -4.33
CA LYS A 151 -9.07 -2.57 -3.72
C LYS A 151 -8.85 -1.25 -2.99
N ILE A 152 -9.73 -0.28 -3.23
CA ILE A 152 -9.85 0.92 -2.40
C ILE A 152 -11.18 0.89 -1.66
N ASP A 153 -11.13 0.96 -0.34
CA ASP A 153 -12.31 1.03 0.52
C ASP A 153 -12.48 2.48 1.03
N ILE A 154 -13.48 3.17 0.49
CA ILE A 154 -13.80 4.56 0.83
C ILE A 154 -14.96 4.69 1.83
N THR A 155 -15.45 3.59 2.41
CA THR A 155 -16.61 3.61 3.33
C THR A 155 -16.43 4.58 4.50
N GLY A 156 -15.28 4.53 5.18
CA GLY A 156 -14.97 5.39 6.32
C GLY A 156 -16.08 5.48 7.38
N SER A 157 -16.18 6.65 8.02
CA SER A 157 -17.22 6.98 9.02
C SER A 157 -18.29 7.93 8.47
N GLY A 158 -18.20 8.28 7.18
CA GLY A 158 -19.15 9.11 6.45
C GLY A 158 -18.60 9.38 5.05
N ASN A 159 -19.33 10.19 4.27
CA ASN A 159 -19.09 10.34 2.83
C ASN A 159 -17.66 10.75 2.47
N ASN A 160 -16.98 9.92 1.68
CA ASN A 160 -15.65 10.16 1.14
C ASN A 160 -15.66 10.17 -0.39
N THR A 161 -14.56 10.60 -0.98
CA THR A 161 -14.42 10.70 -2.43
C THR A 161 -13.08 10.15 -2.89
N LEU A 162 -13.11 9.30 -3.92
CA LEU A 162 -11.93 8.89 -4.67
C LEU A 162 -11.92 9.59 -6.03
N LYS A 163 -10.79 10.17 -6.42
CA LYS A 163 -10.60 10.74 -7.76
C LYS A 163 -9.39 10.11 -8.43
N LEU A 164 -9.57 9.68 -9.67
CA LEU A 164 -8.54 8.98 -10.44
C LEU A 164 -8.71 9.16 -11.96
N ASP A 165 -7.63 8.88 -12.69
CA ASP A 165 -7.65 8.66 -14.14
C ASP A 165 -7.16 7.25 -14.53
N LEU A 166 -6.96 7.00 -15.83
CA LEU A 166 -6.48 5.71 -16.33
C LEU A 166 -5.08 5.36 -15.83
N ASN A 167 -4.16 6.33 -15.77
CA ASN A 167 -2.79 6.07 -15.33
C ASN A 167 -2.77 5.70 -13.86
N ASP A 168 -3.52 6.42 -13.04
CA ASP A 168 -3.66 6.12 -11.61
C ASP A 168 -4.12 4.68 -11.37
N LEU A 169 -5.09 4.19 -12.15
CA LEU A 169 -5.57 2.81 -12.05
C LEU A 169 -4.51 1.78 -12.44
N LEU A 170 -3.81 2.02 -13.56
CA LEU A 170 -2.78 1.12 -14.08
C LEU A 170 -1.56 1.04 -13.16
N ASP A 171 -1.22 2.15 -12.49
CA ASP A 171 -0.09 2.22 -11.58
C ASP A 171 -0.45 1.69 -10.18
N ALA A 172 -1.69 1.87 -9.73
CA ALA A 172 -2.16 1.28 -8.48
C ALA A 172 -2.30 -0.26 -8.60
N SER A 173 -2.93 -0.79 -9.65
CA SER A 173 -3.12 -2.23 -9.84
C SER A 173 -2.15 -2.80 -10.88
N SER A 174 -0.91 -3.07 -10.44
CA SER A 174 0.17 -3.54 -11.31
C SER A 174 -0.05 -4.95 -11.89
N SER A 175 -0.99 -5.72 -11.32
CA SER A 175 -1.15 -7.15 -11.57
C SER A 175 -2.35 -7.50 -12.45
N THR A 176 -3.48 -6.79 -12.30
CA THR A 176 -4.74 -7.12 -12.98
C THR A 176 -5.29 -6.01 -13.87
N ASN A 177 -4.79 -4.77 -13.73
CA ASN A 177 -5.43 -3.56 -14.28
C ASN A 177 -6.91 -3.44 -13.85
N ILE A 178 -7.29 -4.04 -12.72
CA ILE A 178 -8.64 -3.95 -12.18
C ILE A 178 -8.55 -3.33 -10.80
N LEU A 179 -9.18 -2.17 -10.64
CA LEU A 179 -9.32 -1.52 -9.34
C LEU A 179 -10.76 -1.64 -8.87
N LYS A 180 -10.96 -2.26 -7.71
CA LYS A 180 -12.27 -2.35 -7.07
C LYS A 180 -12.41 -1.21 -6.06
N VAL A 181 -13.55 -0.56 -6.05
CA VAL A 181 -13.87 0.48 -5.07
C VAL A 181 -15.12 0.09 -4.33
N VAL A 182 -15.02 0.05 -3.00
CA VAL A 182 -16.15 -0.19 -2.11
C VAL A 182 -16.41 1.07 -1.32
N GLY A 183 -17.67 1.46 -1.23
CA GLY A 183 -18.14 2.59 -0.44
C GLY A 183 -19.58 2.34 -0.01
N ASP A 184 -20.10 3.21 0.85
CA ASP A 184 -21.49 3.20 1.29
C ASP A 184 -22.27 4.42 0.77
N ALA A 185 -23.48 4.60 1.27
CA ALA A 185 -24.41 5.60 0.75
C ALA A 185 -23.89 7.02 1.00
N GLY A 186 -23.49 7.69 -0.08
CA GLY A 186 -23.00 9.08 -0.04
C GLY A 186 -21.55 9.22 -0.47
N ASP A 187 -20.82 8.10 -0.58
CA ASP A 187 -19.49 8.06 -1.18
C ASP A 187 -19.54 8.32 -2.69
N SER A 188 -18.45 8.89 -3.23
CA SER A 188 -18.37 9.22 -4.64
C SER A 188 -17.03 8.86 -5.28
N VAL A 189 -17.07 8.50 -6.56
CA VAL A 189 -15.89 8.27 -7.39
C VAL A 189 -15.93 9.20 -8.60
N ILE A 190 -14.87 9.99 -8.75
CA ILE A 190 -14.64 10.83 -9.93
C ILE A 190 -13.58 10.16 -10.79
N ALA A 191 -14.01 9.40 -11.80
CA ALA A 191 -13.13 8.64 -12.68
C ALA A 191 -13.14 9.22 -14.10
N ALA A 192 -12.14 10.05 -14.43
CA ALA A 192 -12.08 10.73 -15.71
C ALA A 192 -11.92 9.74 -16.88
N GLY A 193 -12.79 9.84 -17.89
CA GLY A 193 -12.72 9.03 -19.12
C GLY A 193 -13.27 7.60 -18.99
N PHE A 194 -13.62 7.14 -17.79
CA PHE A 194 -14.25 5.85 -17.57
C PHE A 194 -15.75 5.90 -17.92
N THR A 195 -16.23 4.84 -18.56
CA THR A 195 -17.64 4.71 -18.97
C THR A 195 -18.20 3.38 -18.49
N LYS A 196 -19.43 3.39 -17.95
CA LYS A 196 -20.10 2.17 -17.50
C LYS A 196 -20.39 1.26 -18.70
N THR A 197 -19.91 0.03 -18.65
CA THR A 197 -20.10 -0.97 -19.72
C THR A 197 -20.88 -2.20 -19.27
N GLY A 198 -21.07 -2.39 -17.97
CA GLY A 198 -21.88 -3.49 -17.47
C GLY A 198 -21.87 -3.60 -15.96
N THR A 199 -22.10 -4.82 -15.48
CA THR A 199 -22.11 -5.19 -14.07
C THR A 199 -21.44 -6.54 -13.88
N ASN A 200 -20.73 -6.73 -12.77
CA ASN A 200 -20.18 -8.02 -12.37
C ASN A 200 -20.46 -8.27 -10.88
N GLY A 201 -21.38 -9.19 -10.58
CA GLY A 201 -21.86 -9.39 -9.22
C GLY A 201 -22.56 -8.12 -8.69
N SER A 202 -22.10 -7.62 -7.55
CA SER A 202 -22.58 -6.38 -6.92
C SER A 202 -21.93 -5.11 -7.48
N TYR A 203 -20.96 -5.23 -8.38
CA TYR A 203 -20.22 -4.09 -8.92
C TYR A 203 -20.79 -3.62 -10.25
N ASP A 204 -20.86 -2.30 -10.40
CA ASP A 204 -20.92 -1.64 -11.69
C ASP A 204 -19.52 -1.61 -12.31
N VAL A 205 -19.41 -2.00 -13.58
CA VAL A 205 -18.12 -2.09 -14.29
C VAL A 205 -17.98 -0.92 -15.24
N TYR A 206 -16.89 -0.17 -15.06
CA TYR A 206 -16.50 0.95 -15.90
C TYR A 206 -15.19 0.62 -16.63
N THR A 207 -15.12 0.97 -17.91
CA THR A 207 -13.91 0.75 -18.74
C THR A 207 -13.50 2.05 -19.43
N HIS A 208 -12.21 2.14 -19.78
CA HIS A 208 -11.64 3.27 -20.51
C HIS A 208 -11.36 2.89 -21.97
N SER A 209 -11.70 3.73 -22.94
CA SER A 209 -11.56 3.40 -24.38
C SER A 209 -10.12 3.19 -24.83
N ASP A 210 -9.18 3.83 -24.13
CA ASP A 210 -7.74 3.72 -24.40
C ASP A 210 -7.09 2.49 -23.74
N ALA A 211 -7.86 1.70 -22.98
CA ALA A 211 -7.38 0.46 -22.40
C ALA A 211 -7.42 -0.67 -23.46
N ASN A 212 -6.25 -1.11 -23.91
CA ASN A 212 -6.11 -2.13 -24.96
C ASN A 212 -6.86 -3.43 -24.58
N THR A 213 -7.68 -3.93 -25.51
CA THR A 213 -8.88 -4.75 -25.26
C THR A 213 -8.67 -6.21 -24.85
N ASP A 214 -7.45 -6.64 -24.53
CA ASP A 214 -7.22 -8.07 -24.25
C ASP A 214 -7.06 -8.38 -22.73
N ALA A 215 -6.93 -7.35 -21.89
CA ALA A 215 -7.08 -7.45 -20.43
C ALA A 215 -7.62 -6.13 -19.81
N GLY A 216 -8.31 -5.32 -20.63
CA GLY A 216 -8.53 -3.88 -20.46
C GLY A 216 -8.80 -3.38 -19.04
N ALA A 217 -8.15 -2.27 -18.69
CA ALA A 217 -8.32 -1.56 -17.44
C ALA A 217 -9.80 -1.38 -17.09
N ALA A 218 -10.18 -1.85 -15.91
CA ALA A 218 -11.56 -1.80 -15.44
C ALA A 218 -11.63 -1.27 -14.01
N LEU A 219 -12.54 -0.33 -13.81
CA LEU A 219 -12.89 0.21 -12.50
C LEU A 219 -14.22 -0.41 -12.08
N TRP A 220 -14.24 -1.11 -10.96
CA TRP A 220 -15.41 -1.81 -10.45
C TRP A 220 -15.92 -1.11 -9.21
N LEU A 221 -17.11 -0.55 -9.27
CA LEU A 221 -17.67 0.29 -8.21
C LEU A 221 -18.83 -0.42 -7.52
N ASP A 222 -18.81 -0.50 -6.20
CA ASP A 222 -19.96 -1.00 -5.44
C ASP A 222 -21.22 -0.16 -5.79
N GLY A 223 -22.37 -0.82 -5.96
CA GLY A 223 -23.61 -0.16 -6.36
C GLY A 223 -24.12 0.93 -5.40
N ALA A 224 -23.57 1.04 -4.19
CA ALA A 224 -23.84 2.16 -3.27
C ALA A 224 -23.07 3.45 -3.60
N VAL A 225 -21.99 3.36 -4.39
CA VAL A 225 -21.09 4.49 -4.72
C VAL A 225 -21.68 5.35 -5.82
N LEU A 226 -21.61 6.68 -5.65
CA LEU A 226 -22.05 7.66 -6.65
C LEU A 226 -20.94 7.95 -7.66
N VAL A 227 -21.29 8.08 -8.94
CA VAL A 227 -20.35 8.36 -10.05
C VAL A 227 -20.75 9.62 -10.79
#